data_AF-A4CWP2-F1
#
_entry.id   AF-A4CWP2-F1
#
_cell.length_a   1.000
_cell.length_b   1.000
_cell.length_c   1.000
_cell.angle_alpha   90.00
_cell.angle_beta   90.00
_cell.angle_gamma   90.00
#
_symmetry.space_group_name_H-M   'P 1'
#
loop_
_entity.id
_entity.type
_entity.pdbx_description
1 polymer ?
#
loop_
_entity_poly.entity_id
_entity_poly.type
_entity_poly.pdbx_seq_one_letter_code
_entity_poly.pdbx_strand_id
1 'polypeptide(L)'
;MTAAQQQDLQTQRRLQQDSIQLAGKTIYINPFLYWRRFDSNTDRWLREPGQLSEEQIQQNRSRFYPELEWALLDERDQEVKDGAVEMFLKSLELISTFHPELTSGQILEVERKMAITKKRSFERWVEKSYRRRSREETKKKRRFARNRFLQGWGEWIALDTTHQALVPIVALLVLSAVLGWSYGSSQSSCPTLVPPQQQTGVR
;
A
#
# COMPACT_ATOMS: atom_id res chain seq x y z
N MET A 1 -26.49 -13.19 20.77
CA MET A 1 -26.49 -12.45 19.48
C MET A 1 -25.06 -12.43 18.97
N THR A 2 -24.81 -12.99 17.78
CA THR A 2 -23.44 -13.21 17.25
C THR A 2 -22.92 -11.93 16.58
N ALA A 3 -21.61 -11.67 16.69
CA ALA A 3 -20.96 -10.47 16.15
C ALA A 3 -21.18 -10.27 14.63
N ALA A 4 -21.36 -11.36 13.88
CA ALA A 4 -21.67 -11.33 12.45
C ALA A 4 -23.04 -10.67 12.15
N GLN A 5 -24.06 -10.98 12.95
CA GLN A 5 -25.42 -10.44 12.78
C GLN A 5 -25.46 -8.92 13.05
N GLN A 6 -24.60 -8.43 13.94
CA GLN A 6 -24.46 -6.99 14.21
C GLN A 6 -23.74 -6.25 13.06
N GLN A 7 -22.75 -6.87 12.42
CA GLN A 7 -22.05 -6.30 11.25
C GLN A 7 -22.98 -6.17 10.04
N ASP A 8 -23.84 -7.16 9.80
CA ASP A 8 -24.82 -7.12 8.70
C ASP A 8 -25.86 -6.01 8.89
N LEU A 9 -26.38 -5.85 10.12
CA LEU A 9 -27.32 -4.77 10.45
C LEU A 9 -26.70 -3.37 10.34
N GLN A 10 -25.40 -3.23 10.63
CA GLN A 10 -24.68 -1.98 10.42
C GLN A 10 -24.46 -1.70 8.93
N THR A 11 -24.18 -2.73 8.15
CA THR A 11 -23.98 -2.62 6.70
C THR A 11 -25.28 -2.23 6.00
N GLN A 12 -26.41 -2.86 6.36
CA GLN A 12 -27.73 -2.49 5.85
C GLN A 12 -28.09 -1.04 6.18
N ARG A 13 -27.83 -0.58 7.42
CA ARG A 13 -28.05 0.83 7.79
C ARG A 13 -27.22 1.80 6.97
N ARG A 14 -25.94 1.48 6.69
CA ARG A 14 -25.08 2.32 5.82
C ARG A 14 -25.59 2.35 4.38
N LEU A 15 -26.05 1.21 3.85
CA LEU A 15 -26.62 1.14 2.50
C LEU A 15 -27.92 1.94 2.36
N GLN A 16 -28.76 1.96 3.42
CA GLN A 16 -29.96 2.79 3.48
C GLN A 16 -29.63 4.29 3.54
N GLN A 17 -28.59 4.68 4.28
CA GLN A 17 -28.12 6.07 4.33
C GLN A 17 -27.55 6.53 2.97
N ASP A 18 -26.98 5.58 2.24
CA ASP A 18 -26.35 5.78 0.95
C ASP A 18 -27.32 5.62 -0.24
N SER A 19 -28.63 5.61 -0.02
CA SER A 19 -29.61 5.49 -1.09
C SER A 19 -30.60 6.65 -1.15
N ILE A 20 -31.17 6.88 -2.33
CA ILE A 20 -32.24 7.84 -2.63
C ILE A 20 -33.31 7.08 -3.40
N GLN A 21 -34.57 7.31 -3.06
CA GLN A 21 -35.69 6.84 -3.88
C GLN A 21 -36.14 7.97 -4.80
N LEU A 22 -35.92 7.81 -6.11
CA LEU A 22 -36.38 8.75 -7.14
C LEU A 22 -37.27 8.00 -8.13
N ALA A 23 -38.49 8.49 -8.36
CA ALA A 23 -39.47 7.87 -9.26
C ALA A 23 -39.64 6.35 -9.07
N GLY A 24 -39.70 5.88 -7.82
CA GLY A 24 -39.86 4.47 -7.48
C GLY A 24 -38.60 3.61 -7.64
N LYS A 25 -37.47 4.18 -8.04
CA LYS A 25 -36.17 3.50 -8.16
C LYS A 25 -35.24 3.88 -7.01
N THR A 26 -34.53 2.91 -6.47
CA THR A 26 -33.50 3.15 -5.45
C THR A 26 -32.15 3.37 -6.12
N ILE A 27 -31.64 4.59 -6.05
CA ILE A 27 -30.33 4.99 -6.53
C ILE A 27 -29.38 4.99 -5.34
N TYR A 28 -28.20 4.42 -5.50
CA TYR A 28 -27.17 4.52 -4.48
C TYR A 28 -26.30 5.75 -4.78
N ILE A 29 -25.89 6.47 -3.75
CA ILE A 29 -24.99 7.63 -3.87
C ILE A 29 -23.54 7.17 -3.72
N ASN A 30 -23.34 5.99 -3.13
CA ASN A 30 -22.03 5.44 -2.88
C ASN A 30 -21.40 4.89 -4.17
N PRO A 31 -20.32 5.53 -4.69
CA PRO A 31 -19.72 5.10 -5.95
C PRO A 31 -19.05 3.72 -5.87
N PHE A 32 -18.69 3.24 -4.67
CA PHE A 32 -18.10 1.90 -4.50
C PHE A 32 -19.04 0.78 -4.95
N LEU A 33 -20.35 1.00 -4.84
CA LEU A 33 -21.36 0.03 -5.27
C LEU A 33 -21.41 -0.09 -6.80
N TYR A 34 -21.14 0.99 -7.50
CA TYR A 34 -21.06 1.03 -8.96
C TYR A 34 -19.70 0.55 -9.47
N TRP A 35 -18.61 0.94 -8.80
CA TRP A 35 -17.27 0.48 -9.15
C TRP A 35 -17.09 -1.03 -9.06
N ARG A 36 -17.78 -1.72 -8.14
CA ARG A 36 -17.73 -3.19 -8.07
C ARG A 36 -18.38 -3.86 -9.29
N ARG A 37 -19.36 -3.20 -9.91
CA ARG A 37 -20.10 -3.71 -11.07
C ARG A 37 -19.37 -3.43 -12.39
N PHE A 38 -18.50 -2.42 -12.42
CA PHE A 38 -17.55 -2.18 -13.51
C PHE A 38 -16.36 -3.15 -13.44
N ASP A 39 -15.95 -3.68 -14.60
CA ASP A 39 -14.85 -4.64 -14.71
C ASP A 39 -13.54 -4.07 -14.14
N SER A 40 -12.80 -4.93 -13.45
CA SER A 40 -11.54 -4.62 -12.77
C SER A 40 -10.42 -4.14 -13.68
N ASN A 41 -10.46 -4.47 -14.98
CA ASN A 41 -9.40 -4.17 -15.93
C ASN A 41 -9.64 -2.92 -16.78
N THR A 42 -10.89 -2.53 -17.04
CA THR A 42 -11.21 -1.48 -18.03
C THR A 42 -11.17 -0.08 -17.43
N ASP A 43 -11.54 0.08 -16.16
CA ASP A 43 -11.83 1.40 -15.59
C ASP A 43 -11.08 1.71 -14.30
N ARG A 44 -9.77 1.40 -14.29
CA ARG A 44 -8.86 1.86 -13.23
C ARG A 44 -8.90 3.38 -13.06
N TRP A 45 -9.23 4.10 -14.13
CA TRP A 45 -9.34 5.56 -14.14
C TRP A 45 -10.49 6.08 -13.24
N LEU A 46 -11.64 5.40 -13.21
CA LEU A 46 -12.76 5.82 -12.37
C LEU A 46 -12.49 5.73 -10.86
N ARG A 47 -11.44 5.01 -10.43
CA ARG A 47 -11.14 4.74 -9.01
C ARG A 47 -10.01 5.59 -8.43
N GLU A 48 -9.12 6.09 -9.27
CA GLU A 48 -7.95 6.84 -8.87
C GLU A 48 -8.15 8.35 -9.08
N PRO A 49 -7.84 9.19 -8.06
CA PRO A 49 -7.81 10.64 -8.23
C PRO A 49 -6.54 11.11 -8.95
N GLY A 50 -6.62 12.29 -9.57
CA GLY A 50 -5.56 12.97 -10.31
C GLY A 50 -5.57 12.66 -11.81
N GLN A 51 -6.75 12.53 -12.44
CA GLN A 51 -6.85 12.18 -13.86
C GLN A 51 -7.75 13.11 -14.68
N LEU A 52 -8.68 13.82 -14.04
CA LEU A 52 -9.39 14.93 -14.68
C LEU A 52 -8.44 16.13 -14.87
N SER A 53 -8.71 16.95 -15.89
CA SER A 53 -7.96 18.18 -16.11
C SER A 53 -8.21 19.18 -14.98
N GLU A 54 -7.18 19.94 -14.63
CA GLU A 54 -7.27 20.96 -13.58
C GLU A 54 -8.35 22.01 -13.89
N GLU A 55 -8.51 22.38 -15.16
CA GLU A 55 -9.54 23.33 -15.62
C GLU A 55 -10.95 22.82 -15.33
N GLN A 56 -11.23 21.54 -15.60
CA GLN A 56 -12.53 20.93 -15.35
C GLN A 56 -12.83 20.87 -13.85
N ILE A 57 -11.82 20.58 -13.03
CA ILE A 57 -11.95 20.57 -11.58
C ILE A 57 -12.25 21.99 -11.07
N GLN A 58 -11.46 22.98 -11.51
CA GLN A 58 -11.61 24.39 -11.11
C GLN A 58 -13.00 24.93 -11.41
N GLN A 59 -13.57 24.63 -12.58
CA GLN A 59 -14.93 25.03 -12.97
C GLN A 59 -16.01 24.43 -12.07
N ASN A 60 -15.77 23.27 -11.45
CA ASN A 60 -16.76 22.56 -10.63
C ASN A 60 -16.50 22.70 -9.11
N ARG A 61 -15.50 23.47 -8.70
CA ARG A 61 -15.17 23.71 -7.28
C ARG A 61 -16.35 24.25 -6.48
N SER A 62 -17.02 25.28 -7.00
CA SER A 62 -18.17 25.92 -6.35
C SER A 62 -19.43 25.04 -6.34
N ARG A 63 -19.53 24.08 -7.26
CA ARG A 63 -20.65 23.12 -7.34
C ARG A 63 -20.61 22.13 -6.18
N PHE A 64 -19.43 21.66 -5.81
CA PHE A 64 -19.24 20.70 -4.72
C PHE A 64 -18.92 21.35 -3.37
N TYR A 65 -18.11 22.41 -3.35
CA TYR A 65 -17.74 23.19 -2.16
C TYR A 65 -18.13 24.67 -2.32
N PRO A 66 -19.43 25.01 -2.31
CA PRO A 66 -19.88 26.40 -2.38
C PRO A 66 -19.45 27.23 -1.15
N GLU A 67 -19.26 26.58 0.00
CA GLU A 67 -18.92 27.23 1.26
C GLU A 67 -17.43 27.54 1.46
N LEU A 68 -16.57 27.13 0.51
CA LEU A 68 -15.12 27.10 0.71
C LEU A 68 -14.41 28.25 0.00
N GLU A 69 -13.58 28.98 0.75
CA GLU A 69 -12.67 29.98 0.19
C GLU A 69 -11.36 29.32 -0.26
N TRP A 70 -11.25 29.07 -1.56
CA TRP A 70 -10.14 28.29 -2.12
C TRP A 70 -8.78 28.97 -2.00
N ALA A 71 -8.73 30.30 -2.00
CA ALA A 71 -7.48 31.06 -1.92
C ALA A 71 -6.79 30.97 -0.54
N LEU A 72 -7.50 30.53 0.50
CA LEU A 72 -6.98 30.42 1.87
C LEU A 72 -6.50 29.01 2.22
N LEU A 73 -6.59 28.06 1.29
CA LEU A 73 -6.22 26.68 1.53
C LEU A 73 -4.72 26.47 1.42
N ASP A 74 -4.21 25.58 2.27
CA ASP A 74 -2.88 25.00 2.08
C ASP A 74 -2.87 24.12 0.81
N GLU A 75 -1.71 24.02 0.17
CA GLU A 75 -1.53 23.32 -1.11
C GLU A 75 -2.00 21.86 -1.00
N ARG A 76 -1.65 21.19 0.11
CA ARG A 76 -2.06 19.80 0.35
C ARG A 76 -3.57 19.65 0.55
N ASP A 77 -4.20 20.57 1.27
CA ASP A 77 -5.64 20.52 1.49
C ASP A 77 -6.40 20.85 0.20
N GLN A 78 -5.85 21.75 -0.62
CA GLN A 78 -6.36 22.04 -1.95
C GLN A 78 -6.30 20.80 -2.84
N GLU A 79 -5.17 20.09 -2.91
CA GLU A 79 -5.03 18.86 -3.69
C GLU A 79 -6.05 17.78 -3.29
N VAL A 80 -6.25 17.58 -1.97
CA VAL A 80 -7.22 16.60 -1.47
C VAL A 80 -8.65 16.97 -1.86
N LYS A 81 -9.00 18.26 -1.79
CA LYS A 81 -10.34 18.75 -2.14
C LYS A 81 -10.57 18.78 -3.63
N ASP A 82 -9.58 19.12 -4.45
CA ASP A 82 -9.62 18.99 -5.90
C ASP A 82 -9.82 17.52 -6.31
N GLY A 83 -9.09 16.61 -5.70
CA GLY A 83 -9.32 15.17 -5.88
C GLY A 83 -10.72 14.73 -5.43
N ALA A 84 -11.28 15.33 -4.37
CA ALA A 84 -12.63 15.02 -3.91
C ALA A 84 -13.71 15.51 -4.91
N VAL A 85 -13.51 16.68 -5.53
CA VAL A 85 -14.35 17.19 -6.62
C VAL A 85 -14.28 16.25 -7.83
N GLU A 86 -13.09 15.77 -8.19
CA GLU A 86 -12.93 14.79 -9.26
C GLU A 86 -13.69 13.49 -8.96
N MET A 87 -13.58 12.95 -7.74
CA MET A 87 -14.31 11.74 -7.37
C MET A 87 -15.82 11.96 -7.41
N PHE A 88 -16.30 13.14 -7.03
CA PHE A 88 -17.70 13.51 -7.13
C PHE A 88 -18.19 13.53 -8.59
N LEU A 89 -17.44 14.15 -9.51
CA LEU A 89 -17.80 14.21 -10.93
C LEU A 89 -17.83 12.81 -11.55
N LYS A 90 -16.80 11.99 -11.30
CA LYS A 90 -16.76 10.58 -11.71
C LYS A 90 -17.94 9.77 -11.17
N SER A 91 -18.36 10.06 -9.93
CA SER A 91 -19.52 9.40 -9.31
C SER A 91 -20.83 9.77 -10.00
N LEU A 92 -21.01 11.04 -10.37
CA LEU A 92 -22.19 11.47 -11.13
C LEU A 92 -22.23 10.83 -12.52
N GLU A 93 -21.10 10.80 -13.20
CA GLU A 93 -20.98 10.15 -14.51
C GLU A 93 -21.41 8.69 -14.43
N LEU A 94 -20.90 7.95 -13.43
CA LEU A 94 -21.28 6.56 -13.19
C LEU A 94 -22.76 6.38 -12.92
N ILE A 95 -23.35 7.20 -12.05
CA ILE A 95 -24.78 7.11 -11.74
C ILE A 95 -25.59 7.37 -13.01
N SER A 96 -25.19 8.36 -13.81
CA SER A 96 -25.83 8.66 -15.10
C SER A 96 -25.70 7.50 -16.10
N THR A 97 -24.58 6.79 -16.12
CA THR A 97 -24.41 5.61 -17.00
C THR A 97 -25.28 4.44 -16.56
N PHE A 98 -25.41 4.19 -15.26
CA PHE A 98 -26.20 3.07 -14.74
C PHE A 98 -27.70 3.33 -14.70
N HIS A 99 -28.11 4.60 -14.69
CA HIS A 99 -29.49 5.03 -14.63
C HIS A 99 -29.78 6.06 -15.75
N PRO A 100 -29.69 5.66 -17.03
CA PRO A 100 -29.90 6.57 -18.16
C PRO A 100 -31.31 7.15 -18.23
N GLU A 101 -32.27 6.55 -17.53
CA GLU A 101 -33.65 7.03 -17.40
C GLU A 101 -33.81 8.28 -16.53
N LEU A 102 -32.77 8.69 -15.78
CA LEU A 102 -32.89 9.79 -14.83
C LEU A 102 -33.00 11.11 -15.59
N THR A 103 -33.99 11.89 -15.19
CA THR A 103 -34.12 13.27 -15.68
C THR A 103 -33.05 14.16 -15.06
N SER A 104 -32.69 15.24 -15.76
CA SER A 104 -31.71 16.22 -15.28
C SER A 104 -32.03 16.76 -13.87
N GLY A 105 -33.32 16.95 -13.55
CA GLY A 105 -33.75 17.34 -12.21
C GLY A 105 -33.48 16.28 -11.13
N GLN A 106 -33.65 15.00 -11.46
CA GLN A 106 -33.33 13.89 -10.55
C GLN A 106 -31.82 13.78 -10.33
N ILE A 107 -31.01 13.98 -11.38
CA ILE A 107 -29.55 14.01 -11.29
C ILE A 107 -29.10 15.15 -10.37
N LEU A 108 -29.70 16.34 -10.48
CA LEU A 108 -29.40 17.47 -9.60
C LEU A 108 -29.74 17.17 -8.13
N GLU A 109 -30.78 16.38 -7.86
CA GLU A 109 -31.12 15.95 -6.51
C GLU A 109 -30.08 14.97 -5.93
N VAL A 110 -29.65 14.00 -6.74
CA VAL A 110 -28.54 13.09 -6.40
C VAL A 110 -27.28 13.89 -6.09
N GLU A 111 -26.96 14.85 -6.95
CA GLU A 111 -25.82 15.74 -6.83
C GLU A 111 -25.83 16.48 -5.48
N ARG A 112 -26.92 17.18 -5.16
CA ARG A 112 -27.05 17.91 -3.89
C ARG A 112 -26.90 17.00 -2.68
N LYS A 113 -27.55 15.83 -2.71
CA LYS A 113 -27.43 14.88 -1.59
C LYS A 113 -26.02 14.32 -1.46
N MET A 114 -25.33 14.10 -2.58
CA MET A 114 -23.93 13.68 -2.59
C MET A 114 -23.00 14.76 -2.05
N ALA A 115 -23.19 16.02 -2.46
CA ALA A 115 -22.45 17.17 -1.94
C ALA A 115 -22.59 17.31 -0.42
N ILE A 116 -23.75 16.99 0.16
CA ILE A 116 -23.94 17.08 1.61
C ILE A 116 -23.35 15.86 2.33
N THR A 117 -23.60 14.65 1.82
CA THR A 117 -23.33 13.41 2.57
C THR A 117 -21.94 12.81 2.33
N LYS A 118 -21.33 13.07 1.16
CA LYS A 118 -20.12 12.36 0.70
C LYS A 118 -18.83 13.16 0.74
N LYS A 119 -18.84 14.48 0.99
CA LYS A 119 -17.64 15.34 1.12
C LYS A 119 -16.48 14.67 1.86
N ARG A 120 -16.67 14.39 3.16
CA ARG A 120 -15.65 13.77 4.02
C ARG A 120 -15.24 12.35 3.58
N SER A 121 -16.14 11.63 2.92
CA SER A 121 -15.85 10.28 2.45
C SER A 121 -14.94 10.33 1.22
N PHE A 122 -15.16 11.27 0.31
CA PHE A 122 -14.28 11.49 -0.83
C PHE A 122 -12.91 12.02 -0.42
N GLU A 123 -12.85 13.02 0.47
CA GLU A 123 -11.58 13.51 1.02
C GLU A 123 -10.74 12.38 1.63
N ARG A 124 -11.34 11.57 2.51
CA ARG A 124 -10.64 10.43 3.15
C ARG A 124 -10.20 9.38 2.13
N TRP A 125 -11.00 9.14 1.09
CA TRP A 125 -10.64 8.22 0.03
C TRP A 125 -9.45 8.73 -0.78
N VAL A 126 -9.49 9.99 -1.17
CA VAL A 126 -8.45 10.68 -1.94
C VAL A 126 -7.14 10.69 -1.15
N GLU A 127 -7.18 11.12 0.11
CA GLU A 127 -6.01 11.12 0.99
C GLU A 127 -5.40 9.72 1.13
N LYS A 128 -6.24 8.70 1.33
CA LYS A 128 -5.79 7.30 1.40
C LYS A 128 -5.15 6.85 0.09
N SER A 129 -5.69 7.27 -1.05
CA SER A 129 -5.17 6.94 -2.38
C SER A 129 -3.81 7.58 -2.63
N TYR A 130 -3.67 8.89 -2.39
CA TYR A 130 -2.38 9.59 -2.51
C TYR A 130 -1.33 9.02 -1.57
N ARG A 131 -1.70 8.73 -0.31
CA ARG A 131 -0.80 8.07 0.65
C ARG A 131 -0.36 6.69 0.16
N ARG A 132 -1.25 5.93 -0.47
CA ARG A 132 -0.91 4.62 -1.06
C ARG A 132 0.08 4.79 -2.22
N ARG A 133 -0.18 5.73 -3.14
CA ARG A 133 0.69 6.02 -4.29
C ARG A 133 2.11 6.42 -3.84
N SER A 134 2.21 7.36 -2.91
CA SER A 134 3.49 7.78 -2.32
C SER A 134 4.26 6.62 -1.65
N ARG A 135 3.55 5.74 -0.94
CA ARG A 135 4.15 4.51 -0.37
C ARG A 135 4.64 3.54 -1.43
N GLU A 136 3.93 3.40 -2.55
CA GLU A 136 4.34 2.53 -3.65
C GLU A 136 5.56 3.10 -4.38
N GLU A 137 5.63 4.40 -4.59
CA GLU A 137 6.78 5.09 -5.17
C GLU A 137 8.03 4.97 -4.29
N THR A 138 7.89 5.23 -2.98
CA THR A 138 9.01 5.07 -2.04
C THR A 138 9.49 3.62 -1.98
N LYS A 139 8.57 2.63 -2.01
CA LYS A 139 8.94 1.21 -2.11
C LYS A 139 9.67 0.90 -3.42
N LYS A 140 9.22 1.44 -4.56
CA LYS A 140 9.89 1.27 -5.86
C LYS A 140 11.29 1.88 -5.83
N LYS A 141 11.45 3.10 -5.32
CA LYS A 141 12.75 3.78 -5.15
C LYS A 141 13.70 2.95 -4.28
N ARG A 142 13.22 2.42 -3.14
CA ARG A 142 14.01 1.54 -2.25
C ARG A 142 14.41 0.24 -2.92
N ARG A 143 13.48 -0.40 -3.66
CA ARG A 143 13.78 -1.64 -4.41
C ARG A 143 14.81 -1.37 -5.50
N PHE A 144 14.69 -0.26 -6.22
CA PHE A 144 15.64 0.15 -7.25
C PHE A 144 17.03 0.40 -6.66
N ALA A 145 17.13 1.17 -5.56
CA ALA A 145 18.39 1.41 -4.88
C ALA A 145 19.05 0.11 -4.38
N ARG A 146 18.25 -0.81 -3.79
CA ARG A 146 18.73 -2.13 -3.37
C ARG A 146 19.24 -2.95 -4.54
N ASN A 147 18.49 -3.00 -5.65
CA ASN A 147 18.90 -3.76 -6.83
C ASN A 147 20.18 -3.20 -7.43
N ARG A 148 20.32 -1.87 -7.51
CA ARG A 148 21.54 -1.22 -7.99
C ARG A 148 22.74 -1.48 -7.07
N PHE A 149 22.52 -1.48 -5.75
CA PHE A 149 23.55 -1.83 -4.78
C PHE A 149 24.00 -3.30 -4.94
N LEU A 150 23.05 -4.24 -5.02
CA LEU A 150 23.36 -5.66 -5.21
C LEU A 150 24.07 -5.93 -6.54
N GLN A 151 23.66 -5.28 -7.62
CA GLN A 151 24.34 -5.37 -8.91
C GLN A 151 25.75 -4.80 -8.83
N GLY A 152 25.95 -3.61 -8.25
CA GLY A 152 27.28 -3.04 -8.07
C GLY A 152 28.20 -3.87 -7.17
N TRP A 153 27.66 -4.51 -6.13
CA TRP A 153 28.42 -5.46 -5.30
C TRP A 153 28.76 -6.73 -6.07
N GLY A 154 27.84 -7.26 -6.87
CA GLY A 154 28.10 -8.40 -7.74
C GLY A 154 29.19 -8.09 -8.76
N GLU A 155 29.13 -6.92 -9.40
CA GLU A 155 30.16 -6.42 -10.31
C GLU A 155 31.51 -6.28 -9.59
N TRP A 156 31.54 -5.68 -8.39
CA TRP A 156 32.77 -5.52 -7.60
C TRP A 156 33.38 -6.86 -7.18
N ILE A 157 32.58 -7.84 -6.76
CA ILE A 157 33.06 -9.20 -6.44
C ILE A 157 33.58 -9.87 -7.71
N ALA A 158 32.88 -9.74 -8.84
CA ALA A 158 33.26 -10.36 -10.10
C ALA A 158 34.49 -9.75 -10.77
N LEU A 159 34.97 -8.58 -10.31
CA LEU A 159 36.22 -8.00 -10.80
C LEU A 159 37.41 -8.89 -10.40
N ASP A 160 38.19 -9.32 -11.41
CA ASP A 160 39.40 -10.13 -11.21
C ASP A 160 40.44 -9.44 -10.32
N THR A 161 40.49 -8.11 -10.34
CA THR A 161 41.36 -7.31 -9.45
C THR A 161 40.97 -7.45 -7.98
N THR A 162 39.68 -7.57 -7.69
CA THR A 162 39.16 -7.78 -6.33
C THR A 162 39.51 -9.18 -5.84
N HIS A 163 39.40 -10.19 -6.71
CA HIS A 163 39.83 -11.55 -6.39
C HIS A 163 41.34 -11.62 -6.08
N GLN A 164 42.19 -10.99 -6.90
CA GLN A 164 43.63 -10.96 -6.65
C GLN A 164 44.01 -10.30 -5.31
N ALA A 165 43.26 -9.28 -4.87
CA ALA A 165 43.48 -8.62 -3.59
C ALA A 165 42.91 -9.39 -2.38
N LEU A 166 41.79 -10.10 -2.53
CA LEU A 166 41.11 -10.82 -1.43
C LEU A 166 41.71 -12.20 -1.13
N VAL A 167 42.23 -12.90 -2.13
CA VAL A 167 42.83 -14.24 -1.99
C VAL A 167 43.89 -14.32 -0.86
N PRO A 168 44.89 -13.40 -0.76
CA PRO A 168 45.89 -13.50 0.30
C PRO A 168 45.30 -13.28 1.71
N ILE A 169 44.27 -12.44 1.84
CA ILE A 169 43.60 -12.18 3.13
C ILE A 169 42.83 -13.42 3.58
N VAL A 170 42.07 -14.05 2.67
CA VAL A 170 41.35 -15.30 2.95
C VAL A 170 42.31 -16.42 3.29
N ALA A 171 43.43 -16.54 2.56
CA ALA A 171 44.46 -17.53 2.83
C ALA A 171 45.05 -17.37 4.25
N LEU A 172 45.34 -16.14 4.67
CA LEU A 172 45.82 -15.86 6.03
C LEU A 172 44.78 -16.22 7.10
N LEU A 173 43.49 -15.93 6.88
CA LEU A 173 42.43 -16.31 7.81
C LEU A 173 42.33 -17.84 7.95
N VAL A 174 42.34 -18.58 6.84
CA VAL A 174 42.31 -20.04 6.86
C VAL A 174 43.55 -20.60 7.56
N LEU A 175 44.74 -20.08 7.26
CA LEU A 175 45.97 -20.49 7.94
C LEU A 175 45.90 -20.21 9.44
N SER A 176 45.40 -19.05 9.85
CA SER A 176 45.25 -18.72 11.27
C SER A 176 44.23 -19.63 11.98
N ALA A 177 43.14 -20.02 11.30
CA ALA A 177 42.15 -20.93 11.83
C ALA A 177 42.70 -22.36 11.96
N VAL A 178 43.44 -22.85 10.96
CA VAL A 178 44.07 -24.18 10.98
C VAL A 178 45.19 -24.24 12.03
N LEU A 179 46.05 -23.22 12.08
CA LEU A 179 47.11 -23.12 13.09
C LEU A 179 46.50 -23.01 14.50
N GLY A 180 45.48 -22.17 14.69
CA GLY A 180 44.77 -22.05 15.97
C GLY A 180 44.09 -23.34 16.41
N TRP A 181 43.41 -24.03 15.49
CA TRP A 181 42.76 -25.32 15.78
C TRP A 181 43.77 -26.40 16.15
N SER A 182 44.86 -26.54 15.38
CA SER A 182 45.90 -27.54 15.63
C SER A 182 46.70 -27.29 16.92
N TYR A 183 46.92 -26.02 17.28
CA TYR A 183 47.53 -25.67 18.57
C TYR A 183 46.57 -25.93 19.75
N GLY A 184 45.27 -25.69 19.57
CA GLY A 184 44.26 -25.95 20.60
C GLY A 184 43.97 -27.44 20.84
N SER A 185 43.95 -28.25 19.77
CA SER A 185 43.71 -29.69 19.87
C SER A 185 44.87 -30.47 20.50
N SER A 186 46.11 -30.01 20.32
CA SER A 186 47.29 -30.63 20.94
C SER A 186 47.38 -30.42 22.46
N GLN A 187 46.87 -29.30 22.98
CA GLN A 187 46.79 -29.07 24.44
C GLN A 187 45.63 -29.83 25.13
N SER A 188 44.65 -30.30 24.36
CA SER A 188 43.48 -31.04 24.86
C SER A 188 43.72 -32.54 24.97
N SER A 189 44.94 -32.97 25.33
CA SER A 189 45.26 -34.38 25.56
C SER A 189 44.81 -34.77 26.97
N CYS A 190 43.70 -35.50 27.06
CA CYS A 190 43.14 -36.09 28.29
C CYS A 190 44.22 -36.72 29.18
N PRO A 191 44.16 -36.57 30.52
CA PRO A 191 45.04 -37.32 31.41
C PRO A 191 44.72 -38.81 31.26
N THR A 192 45.73 -39.60 30.89
CA THR A 192 45.67 -41.05 30.79
C THR A 192 45.17 -41.64 32.11
N LEU A 193 43.98 -42.23 32.08
CA LEU A 193 43.50 -43.12 33.14
C LEU A 193 44.47 -44.31 33.20
N VAL A 194 45.34 -44.32 34.22
CA VAL A 194 46.25 -45.41 34.54
C VAL A 194 45.41 -46.68 34.83
N PRO A 195 45.58 -47.79 34.09
CA PRO A 195 44.94 -49.05 34.47
C PRO A 195 45.60 -49.61 35.75
N PRO A 196 44.83 -50.18 36.70
CA PRO A 196 45.38 -50.67 37.95
C PRO A 196 46.32 -51.87 37.73
N GLN A 197 47.44 -51.88 38.47
CA GLN A 197 48.43 -52.95 38.46
C GLN A 197 47.84 -54.26 39.01
N GLN A 198 48.21 -55.36 38.34
CA GLN A 198 47.93 -56.73 38.75
C GLN A 198 48.45 -56.99 40.18
N GLN A 199 47.55 -57.37 41.09
CA GLN A 199 47.92 -57.99 42.35
C GLN A 199 48.05 -59.50 42.16
N THR A 200 49.27 -59.98 42.37
CA THR A 200 49.62 -61.39 42.62
C THR A 200 48.95 -61.88 43.90
N GLY A 201 48.32 -63.05 43.87
CA GLY A 201 47.63 -63.64 45.02
C GLY A 201 47.40 -65.15 44.89
N VAL A 202 48.41 -65.92 45.30
CA VAL A 202 48.37 -67.20 46.02
C VAL A 202 47.35 -68.27 45.59
N ARG A 203 47.88 -69.39 45.08
CA ARG A 203 47.60 -70.73 45.65
C ARG A 203 48.77 -71.67 45.42
#